data_AF-A0A225X0L8-F1
#
_entry.id   AF-A0A225X0L8-F1
#
_cell.length_a   1.000
_cell.length_b   1.000
_cell.length_c   1.000
_cell.angle_alpha   90.00
_cell.angle_beta   90.00
_cell.angle_gamma   90.00
#
_symmetry.space_group_name_H-M   'P 1'
#
loop_
_entity.id
_entity.type
_entity.pdbx_description
1 polymer ?
#
loop_
_entity_poly.entity_id
_entity_poly.type
_entity_poly.pdbx_seq_one_letter_code
_entity_poly.pdbx_strand_id
1 'polypeptide(L)'
;MNDFARVVSNMQGMREEGFPDTARYLDLFSGAYGPTDDVLSVAHAPLKLLFLFIPKDFWKDVAKASHRCSLQSLTARVIELTEDIRQNNQTRVHEQSSKKPYFKPYEVLHVLGLSIVCMLNPYSRRFRDHWSRHGVGAVSRGTFNEWMSRNWFEHVMTNLHFTNNAGDRASTNRT
;
A
#
# COMPACT_ATOMS: atom_id res chain seq x y z
N MET A 1 26.16 22.12 -24.25
CA MET A 1 26.07 21.00 -25.20
C MET A 1 26.70 19.80 -24.52
N ASN A 2 25.89 18.78 -24.27
CA ASN A 2 26.25 17.58 -23.55
C ASN A 2 27.33 16.81 -24.30
N ASP A 3 28.51 16.64 -23.70
CA ASP A 3 29.55 15.76 -24.26
C ASP A 3 30.16 14.80 -23.23
N PHE A 4 29.58 14.71 -22.04
CA PHE A 4 30.00 13.71 -21.04
C PHE A 4 29.67 12.27 -21.50
N ALA A 5 28.55 12.09 -22.19
CA ALA A 5 28.03 10.79 -22.61
C ALA A 5 28.52 10.31 -24.00
N ARG A 6 29.24 11.14 -24.77
CA ARG A 6 29.66 10.83 -26.14
C ARG A 6 31.07 10.24 -26.23
N VAL A 7 31.84 10.34 -25.15
CA VAL A 7 33.15 9.72 -25.04
C VAL A 7 32.94 8.24 -24.70
N VAL A 8 33.09 7.36 -25.71
CA VAL A 8 32.96 5.90 -25.57
C VAL A 8 33.82 5.35 -24.43
N SER A 9 35.00 5.96 -24.20
CA SER A 9 35.88 5.66 -23.06
C SER A 9 35.21 5.84 -21.68
N ASN A 10 34.31 6.81 -21.52
CA ASN A 10 33.68 7.09 -20.22
C ASN A 10 32.64 6.04 -19.83
N MET A 11 32.16 5.23 -20.78
CA MET A 11 31.19 4.16 -20.57
C MET A 11 31.85 2.77 -20.59
N GLN A 12 33.14 2.69 -20.92
CA GLN A 12 33.88 1.43 -21.05
C GLN A 12 33.99 0.70 -19.71
N GLY A 13 34.24 1.43 -18.61
CA GLY A 13 34.36 0.86 -17.26
C GLY A 13 33.03 0.43 -16.62
N MET A 14 31.89 0.80 -17.21
CA MET A 14 30.56 0.38 -16.72
C MET A 14 30.01 -0.84 -17.45
N ARG A 15 30.70 -1.33 -18.50
CA ARG A 15 30.26 -2.48 -19.31
C ARG A 15 30.90 -3.81 -18.92
N GLU A 16 31.92 -3.80 -18.07
CA GLU A 16 32.78 -4.98 -17.81
C GLU A 16 32.65 -5.62 -16.43
N GLU A 17 31.66 -5.26 -15.62
CA GLU A 17 31.28 -6.12 -14.49
C GLU A 17 30.14 -7.03 -14.93
N GLY A 18 30.51 -8.10 -15.65
CA GLY A 18 29.74 -9.32 -15.60
C GLY A 18 29.59 -9.75 -14.14
N PHE A 19 28.48 -10.43 -13.82
CA PHE A 19 28.26 -10.95 -12.46
C PHE A 19 29.53 -11.62 -11.94
N PRO A 20 29.96 -11.31 -10.70
CA PRO A 20 31.21 -11.83 -10.16
C PRO A 20 31.22 -13.35 -10.23
N ASP A 21 32.39 -13.91 -10.55
CA ASP A 21 32.61 -15.35 -10.66
C ASP A 21 31.98 -16.08 -9.47
N THR A 22 31.12 -17.06 -9.76
CA THR A 22 30.33 -17.83 -8.80
C THR A 22 31.17 -18.42 -7.66
N ALA A 23 32.49 -18.53 -7.85
CA ALA A 23 33.48 -18.85 -6.83
C ALA A 23 33.47 -17.93 -5.59
N ARG A 24 32.95 -16.70 -5.67
CA ARG A 24 32.81 -15.79 -4.51
C ARG A 24 31.64 -16.13 -3.58
N TYR A 25 30.75 -17.04 -3.98
CA TYR A 25 29.56 -17.43 -3.24
C TYR A 25 29.39 -18.94 -3.27
N LEU A 26 30.31 -19.64 -2.60
CA LEU A 26 30.38 -21.11 -2.55
C LEU A 26 29.12 -21.78 -1.94
N ASP A 27 28.31 -21.02 -1.18
CA ASP A 27 27.05 -21.50 -0.57
C ASP A 27 25.80 -21.13 -1.39
N LEU A 28 25.94 -20.60 -2.61
CA LEU A 28 24.78 -20.38 -3.47
C LEU A 28 24.21 -21.71 -3.93
N PHE A 29 22.88 -21.81 -3.86
CA PHE A 29 22.13 -22.94 -4.36
C PHE A 29 22.47 -23.19 -5.84
N SER A 30 23.12 -24.32 -6.15
CA SER A 30 23.54 -24.74 -7.49
C SER A 30 22.54 -25.65 -8.20
N GLY A 31 21.36 -25.87 -7.59
CA GLY A 31 20.28 -26.66 -8.15
C GLY A 31 19.48 -25.94 -9.24
N ALA A 32 18.43 -26.60 -9.74
CA ALA A 32 17.52 -26.02 -10.71
C ALA A 32 16.86 -24.76 -10.14
N TYR A 33 17.05 -23.63 -10.80
CA TYR A 33 16.50 -22.33 -10.43
C TYR A 33 15.45 -21.90 -11.46
N GLY A 34 14.41 -21.22 -11.00
CA GLY A 34 13.35 -20.70 -11.85
C GLY A 34 11.97 -20.80 -11.22
N PRO A 35 10.95 -20.22 -11.87
CA PRO A 35 9.57 -20.34 -11.40
C PRO A 35 9.10 -21.79 -11.49
N THR A 36 8.43 -22.27 -10.44
CA THR A 36 7.74 -23.58 -10.44
C THR A 36 6.64 -23.60 -11.50
N ASP A 37 6.26 -24.78 -11.99
CA ASP A 37 5.15 -24.98 -12.93
C ASP A 37 3.85 -24.30 -12.48
N ASP A 38 3.56 -24.30 -11.18
CA ASP A 38 2.41 -23.60 -10.60
C ASP A 38 2.46 -22.09 -10.87
N VAL A 39 3.63 -21.46 -10.72
CA VAL A 39 3.84 -20.03 -11.01
C VAL A 39 3.72 -19.77 -12.51
N LEU A 40 4.30 -20.64 -13.34
CA LEU A 40 4.26 -20.53 -14.80
C LEU A 40 2.82 -20.62 -15.32
N SER A 41 1.99 -21.49 -14.73
CA SER A 41 0.58 -21.65 -15.12
C SER A 41 -0.26 -20.38 -14.95
N VAL A 42 0.14 -19.47 -14.05
CA VAL A 42 -0.56 -18.21 -13.76
C VAL A 42 0.22 -16.96 -14.17
N ALA A 43 1.41 -17.10 -14.76
CA ALA A 43 2.31 -15.99 -15.06
C ALA A 43 1.68 -14.91 -15.97
N HIS A 44 0.80 -15.32 -16.89
CA HIS A 44 0.10 -14.40 -17.80
C HIS A 44 -1.05 -13.61 -17.14
N ALA A 45 -1.38 -13.91 -15.88
CA ALA A 45 -2.47 -13.27 -15.15
C ALA A 45 -1.92 -12.58 -13.88
N PRO A 46 -1.53 -11.29 -13.96
CA PRO A 46 -0.89 -10.57 -12.85
C PRO A 46 -1.67 -10.61 -11.53
N LEU A 47 -3.01 -10.58 -11.59
CA LEU A 47 -3.85 -10.72 -10.40
C LEU A 47 -3.81 -12.12 -9.80
N LYS A 48 -3.75 -13.18 -10.61
CA LYS A 48 -3.60 -14.55 -10.11
C LYS A 48 -2.22 -14.73 -9.48
N LEU A 49 -1.18 -14.16 -10.09
CA LEU A 49 0.18 -14.17 -9.56
C LEU A 49 0.25 -13.42 -8.21
N LEU A 50 -0.40 -12.26 -8.10
CA LEU A 50 -0.52 -11.54 -6.83
C LEU A 50 -1.15 -12.42 -5.75
N PHE A 51 -2.24 -13.11 -6.06
CA PHE A 51 -2.93 -13.98 -5.09
C PHE A 51 -2.21 -15.30 -4.81
N LEU A 52 -1.27 -15.71 -5.67
CA LEU A 52 -0.37 -16.84 -5.43
C LEU A 52 0.61 -16.49 -4.31
N PHE A 53 1.21 -15.30 -4.36
CA PHE A 53 2.17 -14.83 -3.35
C PHE A 53 1.50 -14.26 -2.09
N ILE A 54 0.36 -13.59 -2.27
CA ILE A 54 -0.38 -12.96 -1.17
C ILE A 54 -1.83 -13.45 -1.19
N PRO A 55 -2.14 -14.55 -0.47
CA PRO A 55 -3.43 -15.22 -0.51
C PRO A 55 -4.62 -14.30 -0.21
N LYS A 56 -5.80 -14.63 -0.75
CA LYS A 56 -7.02 -13.85 -0.52
C LYS A 56 -7.39 -13.71 0.96
N ASP A 57 -7.13 -14.75 1.76
CA ASP A 57 -7.46 -14.73 3.19
C ASP A 57 -6.60 -13.74 3.98
N PHE A 58 -5.34 -13.53 3.58
CA PHE A 58 -4.50 -12.47 4.14
C PHE A 58 -5.20 -11.10 4.00
N TRP A 59 -5.72 -10.77 2.81
CA TRP A 59 -6.40 -9.49 2.60
C TRP A 59 -7.70 -9.36 3.40
N LYS A 60 -8.40 -10.48 3.65
CA LYS A 60 -9.58 -10.49 4.54
C LYS A 60 -9.16 -10.19 5.98
N ASP A 61 -8.05 -10.73 6.44
CA ASP A 61 -7.56 -10.51 7.79
C ASP A 61 -6.99 -9.11 8.00
N VAL A 62 -6.31 -8.56 6.98
CA VAL A 62 -5.91 -7.15 6.95
C VAL A 62 -7.14 -6.23 7.04
N ALA A 63 -8.21 -6.52 6.29
CA ALA A 63 -9.44 -5.73 6.38
C ALA A 63 -10.08 -5.79 7.78
N LYS A 64 -10.13 -6.97 8.40
CA LYS A 64 -10.57 -7.14 9.80
C LYS A 64 -9.71 -6.32 10.76
N ALA A 65 -8.39 -6.45 10.66
CA ALA A 65 -7.45 -5.79 11.57
C ALA A 65 -7.51 -4.27 11.42
N SER A 66 -7.57 -3.77 10.19
CA SER A 66 -7.72 -2.36 9.86
C SER A 66 -9.01 -1.78 10.43
N HIS A 67 -10.13 -2.51 10.29
CA HIS A 67 -11.41 -2.06 10.82
C HIS A 67 -11.39 -1.97 12.35
N ARG A 68 -10.82 -2.98 13.02
CA ARG A 68 -10.64 -2.94 14.48
C ARG A 68 -9.82 -1.74 14.93
N CYS A 69 -8.71 -1.44 14.26
CA CYS A 69 -7.91 -0.28 14.64
C CYS A 69 -8.63 1.05 14.35
N SER A 70 -9.42 1.12 13.28
CA SER A 70 -10.27 2.29 13.04
C SER A 70 -11.26 2.50 14.18
N LEU A 71 -11.90 1.45 14.68
CA LEU A 71 -12.76 1.55 15.85
C LEU A 71 -11.99 1.98 17.10
N GLN A 72 -10.81 1.39 17.36
CA GLN A 72 -9.99 1.75 18.53
C GLN A 72 -9.50 3.19 18.50
N SER A 73 -9.03 3.69 17.35
CA SER A 73 -8.61 5.08 17.20
C SER A 73 -9.78 6.06 17.36
N LEU A 74 -10.99 5.67 16.95
CA LEU A 74 -12.21 6.43 17.23
C LEU A 74 -12.57 6.41 18.71
N THR A 75 -12.50 5.26 19.37
CA THR A 75 -12.77 5.14 20.80
C THR A 75 -11.79 5.98 21.62
N ALA A 76 -10.49 5.94 21.31
CA ALA A 76 -9.48 6.76 21.99
C ALA A 76 -9.74 8.26 21.80
N ARG A 77 -10.03 8.70 20.57
CA ARG A 77 -10.38 10.10 20.30
C ARG A 77 -11.68 10.53 20.98
N VAL A 78 -12.69 9.66 21.01
CA VAL A 78 -13.95 9.95 21.71
C VAL A 78 -13.73 10.06 23.22
N ILE A 79 -12.88 9.20 23.82
CA ILE A 79 -12.54 9.27 25.24
C ILE A 79 -11.83 10.59 25.55
N GLU A 80 -10.81 10.96 24.78
CA GLU A 80 -10.09 12.24 24.91
C GLU A 80 -11.03 13.44 24.74
N LEU A 81 -11.91 13.39 23.74
CA LEU A 81 -12.91 14.43 23.52
C LEU A 81 -13.99 14.45 24.62
N THR A 82 -14.29 13.32 25.28
CA THR A 82 -15.31 13.22 26.35
C THR A 82 -14.76 13.74 27.68
N GLU A 83 -13.46 13.61 27.93
CA GLU A 83 -12.78 14.32 29.02
C GLU A 83 -12.88 15.85 28.84
N ASP A 84 -12.80 16.33 27.60
CA ASP A 84 -12.92 17.76 27.24
C ASP A 84 -14.40 18.24 27.14
N ILE A 85 -15.34 17.37 26.75
CA ILE A 85 -16.78 17.67 26.55
C ILE A 85 -17.64 17.47 27.81
N ARG A 86 -17.05 17.17 28.98
CA ARG A 86 -17.79 17.11 30.27
C ARG A 86 -18.45 18.44 30.69
N GLN A 87 -18.51 19.42 29.80
CA GLN A 87 -19.30 20.64 29.90
C GLN A 87 -20.46 20.82 28.90
N ASN A 88 -20.73 20.01 27.85
CA ASN A 88 -21.95 20.35 27.05
C ASN A 88 -22.71 19.34 26.15
N ASN A 89 -22.25 18.17 25.66
CA ASN A 89 -23.02 17.51 24.57
C ASN A 89 -23.01 15.97 24.54
N GLN A 90 -23.54 15.37 25.61
CA GLN A 90 -23.56 13.92 25.83
C GLN A 90 -24.44 13.10 24.84
N THR A 91 -25.20 13.74 23.95
CA THR A 91 -26.19 13.06 23.08
C THR A 91 -25.77 12.90 21.60
N ARG A 92 -24.69 13.55 21.12
CA ARG A 92 -24.36 13.54 19.67
C ARG A 92 -23.34 12.49 19.23
N VAL A 93 -22.50 11.98 20.15
CA VAL A 93 -21.35 11.15 19.81
C VAL A 93 -21.71 9.67 19.67
N HIS A 94 -22.77 9.21 20.34
CA HIS A 94 -23.16 7.80 20.34
C HIS A 94 -23.80 7.34 19.02
N GLU A 95 -24.38 8.25 18.24
CA GLU A 95 -25.12 7.90 17.02
C GLU A 95 -24.26 7.91 15.73
N GLN A 96 -23.07 8.52 15.76
CA GLN A 96 -22.17 8.59 14.59
C GLN A 96 -21.21 7.40 14.48
N SER A 97 -20.97 6.66 15.56
CA SER A 97 -20.09 5.48 15.56
C SER A 97 -20.76 4.23 14.97
N SER A 98 -22.09 4.19 14.92
CA SER A 98 -22.87 3.00 14.54
C SER A 98 -23.01 2.76 13.02
N LYS A 99 -22.42 3.61 12.17
CA LYS A 99 -22.65 3.55 10.70
C LYS A 99 -21.39 3.57 9.84
N LYS A 100 -20.18 3.37 10.39
CA LYS A 100 -18.99 3.29 9.52
C LYS A 100 -18.96 1.91 8.84
N PRO A 101 -19.00 1.86 7.49
CA PRO A 101 -19.02 0.60 6.79
C PRO A 101 -17.73 -0.18 7.09
N TYR A 102 -17.89 -1.47 7.31
CA TYR A 102 -16.78 -2.42 7.46
C TYR A 102 -15.88 -2.35 6.23
N PHE A 103 -14.55 -2.27 6.43
CA PHE A 103 -13.61 -2.25 5.31
C PHE A 103 -13.74 -3.55 4.52
N LYS A 104 -14.05 -3.44 3.24
CA LYS A 104 -14.14 -4.62 2.39
C LYS A 104 -12.73 -4.98 1.90
N PRO A 105 -12.38 -6.27 1.79
CA PRO A 105 -11.03 -6.68 1.38
C PRO A 105 -10.58 -6.08 0.05
N TYR A 106 -11.49 -5.86 -0.90
CA TYR A 106 -11.16 -5.24 -2.18
C TYR A 106 -10.80 -3.74 -2.06
N GLU A 107 -11.24 -3.04 -1.02
CA GLU A 107 -10.89 -1.63 -0.81
C GLU A 107 -9.42 -1.50 -0.41
N VAL A 108 -8.91 -2.45 0.38
CA VAL A 108 -7.48 -2.58 0.67
C VAL A 108 -6.69 -2.87 -0.61
N LEU A 109 -7.21 -3.74 -1.49
CA LEU A 109 -6.60 -4.01 -2.78
C LEU A 109 -6.62 -2.79 -3.72
N HIS A 110 -7.68 -1.98 -3.72
CA HIS A 110 -7.72 -0.73 -4.47
C HIS A 110 -6.66 0.27 -3.97
N VAL A 111 -6.50 0.41 -2.66
CA VAL A 111 -5.44 1.24 -2.08
C VAL A 111 -4.05 0.79 -2.54
N LEU A 112 -3.79 -0.52 -2.51
CA LEU A 112 -2.54 -1.11 -3.02
C LEU A 112 -2.37 -0.83 -4.52
N GLY A 113 -3.40 -1.09 -5.32
CA GLY A 113 -3.36 -0.88 -6.76
C GLY A 113 -3.09 0.58 -7.14
N LEU A 114 -3.77 1.53 -6.50
CA LEU A 114 -3.53 2.97 -6.69
C LEU A 114 -2.12 3.38 -6.27
N SER A 115 -1.58 2.77 -5.21
CA SER A 115 -0.19 3.00 -4.78
C SER A 115 0.82 2.49 -5.80
N ILE A 116 0.60 1.29 -6.36
CA ILE A 116 1.45 0.69 -7.40
C ILE A 116 1.42 1.52 -8.69
N VAL A 117 0.25 1.99 -9.12
CA VAL A 117 0.12 2.86 -10.30
C VAL A 117 0.98 4.11 -10.15
N CYS A 118 1.03 4.70 -8.97
CA CYS A 118 1.88 5.87 -8.71
C CYS A 118 3.38 5.53 -8.67
N MET A 119 3.76 4.33 -8.21
CA MET A 119 5.15 3.87 -8.29
C MET A 119 5.59 3.65 -9.75
N LEU A 120 4.69 3.17 -10.61
CA LEU A 120 4.97 2.91 -12.02
C LEU A 120 4.95 4.18 -12.89
N ASN A 121 4.29 5.25 -12.42
CA ASN A 121 4.19 6.51 -13.15
C ASN A 121 4.74 7.71 -12.34
N PRO A 122 6.07 7.75 -12.10
CA PRO A 122 6.70 8.79 -11.30
C PRO A 122 6.70 10.18 -11.97
N TYR A 123 6.46 10.25 -13.28
CA TYR A 123 6.49 11.50 -14.07
C TYR A 123 5.16 12.27 -14.09
N SER A 124 4.07 11.69 -13.61
CA SER A 124 2.74 12.27 -13.75
C SER A 124 2.22 12.87 -12.44
N ARG A 125 2.46 14.16 -12.25
CA ARG A 125 1.81 15.02 -11.24
C ARG A 125 2.01 14.55 -9.78
N ARG A 126 1.55 15.35 -8.82
CA ARG A 126 1.58 14.93 -7.40
C ARG A 126 0.57 13.80 -7.22
N PHE A 127 0.83 12.87 -6.29
CA PHE A 127 -0.08 11.75 -5.98
C PHE A 127 -1.55 12.17 -5.82
N ARG A 128 -1.80 13.32 -5.18
CA ARG A 128 -3.15 13.88 -4.97
C ARG A 128 -3.83 14.36 -6.24
N ASP A 129 -3.07 14.74 -7.27
CA ASP A 129 -3.60 15.28 -8.53
C ASP A 129 -4.33 14.20 -9.35
N HIS A 130 -4.07 12.92 -9.08
CA HIS A 130 -4.83 11.81 -9.65
C HIS A 130 -6.31 11.78 -9.21
N TRP A 131 -6.67 12.52 -8.16
CA TRP A 131 -8.07 12.75 -7.76
C TRP A 131 -8.64 14.08 -8.26
N SER A 132 -7.88 14.87 -9.04
CA SER A 132 -8.40 16.10 -9.62
C SER A 132 -9.59 15.79 -10.54
N ARG A 133 -10.71 16.48 -10.30
CA ARG A 133 -11.93 16.40 -11.13
C ARG A 133 -11.85 17.26 -12.39
N HIS A 134 -10.85 18.12 -12.50
CA HIS A 134 -10.68 19.03 -13.62
C HIS A 134 -9.35 18.75 -14.33
N GLY A 135 -9.42 18.63 -15.65
CA GLY A 135 -8.24 18.77 -16.50
C GLY A 135 -7.76 20.23 -16.46
N VAL A 136 -6.46 20.44 -16.50
CA VAL A 136 -5.88 21.79 -16.56
C VAL A 136 -5.01 21.83 -17.81
N GLY A 137 -5.38 22.68 -18.78
CA GLY A 137 -4.72 22.75 -20.08
C GLY A 137 -4.83 21.45 -20.88
N ALA A 138 -3.72 20.99 -21.45
CA ALA A 138 -3.64 19.75 -22.23
C ALA A 138 -3.68 18.46 -21.38
N VAL A 139 -3.82 18.57 -20.06
CA VAL A 139 -3.73 17.41 -19.18
C VAL A 139 -5.11 16.93 -18.75
N SER A 140 -5.33 15.63 -18.91
CA SER A 140 -6.59 14.95 -18.59
C SER A 140 -6.95 15.00 -17.11
N ARG A 141 -8.24 14.80 -16.83
CA ARG A 141 -8.77 14.56 -15.48
C ARG A 141 -8.12 13.31 -14.87
N GLY A 142 -7.93 13.31 -13.56
CA GLY A 142 -7.47 12.13 -12.85
C GLY A 142 -8.52 11.00 -12.83
N THR A 143 -8.06 9.75 -12.86
CA THR A 143 -8.90 8.55 -12.93
C THR A 143 -9.22 7.94 -11.58
N PHE A 144 -8.57 8.38 -10.49
CA PHE A 144 -8.66 7.66 -9.21
C PHE A 144 -10.04 7.72 -8.58
N ASN A 145 -10.82 8.77 -8.85
CA ASN A 145 -12.20 8.88 -8.37
C ASN A 145 -13.12 7.75 -8.87
N GLU A 146 -12.77 7.06 -9.97
CA GLU A 146 -13.53 5.93 -10.49
C GLU A 146 -13.37 4.68 -9.60
N TRP A 147 -12.25 4.57 -8.91
CA TRP A 147 -11.91 3.41 -8.07
C TRP A 147 -12.13 3.68 -6.58
N MET A 148 -11.77 4.89 -6.13
CA MET A 148 -11.85 5.27 -4.72
C MET A 148 -11.83 6.79 -4.55
N SER A 149 -12.68 7.35 -3.68
CA SER A 149 -12.59 8.78 -3.35
C SER A 149 -11.32 9.09 -2.53
N ARG A 150 -10.76 10.29 -2.67
CA ARG A 150 -9.55 10.69 -1.94
C ARG A 150 -9.70 10.56 -0.43
N ASN A 151 -10.83 11.02 0.12
CA ASN A 151 -11.07 10.98 1.55
C ASN A 151 -11.18 9.54 2.07
N TRP A 152 -11.76 8.64 1.28
CA TRP A 152 -11.83 7.23 1.63
C TRP A 152 -10.46 6.55 1.54
N PHE A 153 -9.66 6.86 0.51
CA PHE A 153 -8.28 6.39 0.41
C PHE A 153 -7.44 6.81 1.62
N GLU A 154 -7.46 8.10 1.98
CA GLU A 154 -6.76 8.63 3.15
C GLU A 154 -7.24 7.91 4.43
N HIS A 155 -8.56 7.71 4.57
CA HIS A 155 -9.13 7.01 5.71
C HIS A 155 -8.69 5.54 5.81
N VAL A 156 -8.70 4.79 4.70
CA VAL A 156 -8.26 3.39 4.68
C VAL A 156 -6.76 3.31 4.96
N MET A 157 -5.94 4.14 4.30
CA MET A 157 -4.47 4.16 4.51
C MET A 157 -4.09 4.49 5.95
N THR A 158 -4.73 5.48 6.58
CA THR A 158 -4.44 5.83 7.99
C THR A 158 -4.80 4.71 8.97
N ASN A 159 -5.79 3.87 8.63
CA ASN A 159 -6.25 2.79 9.50
C ASN A 159 -5.80 1.42 8.98
N LEU A 160 -4.81 1.35 8.08
CA LEU A 160 -4.35 0.09 7.53
C LEU A 160 -3.48 -0.64 8.56
N HIS A 161 -3.93 -1.82 8.99
CA HIS A 161 -3.22 -2.66 9.96
C HIS A 161 -3.09 -4.10 9.48
N PHE A 162 -1.88 -4.65 9.61
CA PHE A 162 -1.54 -6.02 9.21
C PHE A 162 -1.62 -7.03 10.37
N THR A 163 -1.61 -6.55 11.61
CA THR A 163 -1.50 -7.39 12.82
C THR A 163 -2.68 -7.16 13.76
N ASN A 164 -3.05 -8.19 14.53
CA ASN A 164 -3.98 -8.05 15.64
C ASN A 164 -3.28 -7.48 16.88
N ASN A 165 -3.38 -6.18 17.09
CA ASN A 165 -2.80 -5.51 18.26
C ASN A 165 -3.70 -5.59 19.51
N ALA A 166 -4.79 -6.37 19.50
CA ALA A 166 -5.68 -6.53 20.64
C ALA A 166 -5.27 -7.65 21.61
N GLY A 167 -4.14 -8.33 21.38
CA GLY A 167 -3.60 -9.33 22.32
C GLY A 167 -2.66 -8.69 23.33
N ASP A 168 -2.53 -9.29 24.52
CA ASP A 168 -1.72 -8.78 25.64
C ASP A 168 -0.27 -8.42 25.25
N ARG A 169 0.29 -9.12 24.25
CA ARG A 169 1.65 -8.92 23.71
C ARG A 169 1.86 -7.57 23.02
N ALA A 170 0.80 -6.86 22.64
CA ALA A 170 0.90 -5.53 22.03
C ALA A 170 1.27 -4.43 23.06
N SER A 171 1.02 -4.66 24.34
CA SER A 171 1.43 -3.75 25.42
C SER A 171 2.93 -3.86 25.74
N THR A 172 3.56 -4.99 25.43
CA THR A 172 4.96 -5.28 25.75
C THR A 172 5.97 -4.60 24.81
N ASN A 173 5.53 -4.10 23.65
CA ASN A 173 6.44 -3.62 22.59
C ASN A 173 6.58 -2.08 22.55
N ARG A 174 6.31 -1.41 23.68
CA ARG A 174 6.46 0.05 23.86
C ARG A 174 7.55 0.38 24.88
N THR A 175 8.74 -0.19 24.72
CA THR A 175 9.95 0.20 25.45
C THR A 175 11.05 0.53 24.48
#